data_AF-A0A2I1DIX8-F1
#
_entry.id   AF-A0A2I1DIX8-F1
#
_cell.length_a   1.000
_cell.length_b   1.000
_cell.length_c   1.000
_cell.angle_alpha   90.00
_cell.angle_beta   90.00
_cell.angle_gamma   90.00
#
_symmetry.space_group_name_H-M   'P 1'
#
loop_
_entity.id
_entity.type
_entity.pdbx_description
1 polymer ?
#
loop_
_entity_poly.entity_id
_entity_poly.type
_entity_poly.pdbx_seq_one_letter_code
_entity_poly.pdbx_strand_id
1 'polypeptide(L)' 'MNQEKREHQRQRVINATINNLFLEFVDDGLTREELLDNIRKNPKTWGRFAEFVEQLPSKHQPH' A
#
# COMPACT_ATOMS: atom_id res chain seq x y z
N MET A 1 8.59 5.12 -30.53
CA MET A 1 7.81 4.70 -29.36
C MET A 1 7.68 5.91 -28.43
N ASN A 2 6.50 6.53 -28.34
CA ASN A 2 6.29 7.82 -27.65
C ASN A 2 6.72 7.76 -26.18
N GLN A 3 7.41 8.80 -25.71
CA GLN A 3 7.86 8.97 -24.33
C GLN A 3 6.72 8.80 -23.33
N GLU A 4 5.55 9.37 -23.63
CA GLU A 4 4.33 9.26 -22.83
C GLU A 4 3.89 7.81 -22.61
N LYS A 5 3.98 6.95 -23.64
CA LYS A 5 3.61 5.53 -23.51
C LYS A 5 4.53 4.79 -22.55
N ARG A 6 5.82 5.15 -22.51
CA ARG A 6 6.81 4.55 -21.59
C ARG A 6 6.59 5.02 -20.16
N GLU A 7 6.25 6.29 -19.95
CA GLU A 7 5.94 6.84 -18.63
C GLU A 7 4.66 6.22 -18.05
N HIS A 8 3.61 6.10 -18.86
CA HIS A 8 2.38 5.42 -18.45
C HIS A 8 2.63 3.95 -18.12
N GLN A 9 3.40 3.24 -18.94
CA GLN A 9 3.72 1.84 -18.67
C GLN A 9 4.53 1.69 -17.37
N ARG A 10 5.52 2.56 -17.15
CA ARG A 10 6.30 2.59 -15.90
C ARG A 10 5.41 2.84 -14.69
N GLN A 11 4.49 3.80 -14.78
CA GLN A 11 3.58 4.11 -13.68
C GLN A 11 2.65 2.93 -13.36
N ARG A 12 2.17 2.20 -14.37
CA ARG A 12 1.35 0.99 -14.16
C ARG A 12 2.13 -0.10 -13.44
N VAL A 13 3.37 -0.35 -13.84
CA VAL A 13 4.24 -1.34 -13.19
C VAL A 13 4.49 -0.95 -11.73
N ILE A 14 4.88 0.31 -11.46
CA ILE A 14 5.09 0.82 -10.09
C ILE A 14 3.82 0.63 -9.24
N ASN A 15 2.65 1.00 -9.77
CA ASN A 15 1.40 0.88 -9.05
C ASN A 15 1.06 -0.58 -8.72
N ALA A 16 1.30 -1.51 -9.65
CA ALA A 16 1.09 -2.93 -9.46
C ALA A 16 2.06 -3.50 -8.41
N THR A 17 3.34 -3.14 -8.45
CA THR A 17 4.32 -3.56 -7.45
C THR A 17 3.91 -3.12 -6.04
N ILE A 18 3.54 -1.86 -5.86
CA ILE A 18 3.12 -1.34 -4.55
C ILE A 18 1.81 -2.00 -4.08
N ASN A 19 0.88 -2.33 -4.99
CA ASN A 19 -0.33 -3.08 -4.63
C ASN A 19 0.00 -4.49 -4.14
N ASN A 20 0.88 -5.21 -4.84
CA ASN A 20 1.28 -6.55 -4.43
C ASN A 20 1.98 -6.53 -3.07
N LEU A 21 2.87 -5.56 -2.84
CA LEU A 21 3.54 -5.41 -1.55
C LEU A 21 2.55 -5.15 -0.41
N PHE A 22 1.51 -4.34 -0.65
CA PHE A 22 0.45 -4.14 0.33
C PHE A 22 -0.28 -5.45 0.65
N LEU A 23 -0.64 -6.24 -0.37
CA LEU A 23 -1.33 -7.52 -0.17
C LEU A 23 -0.45 -8.54 0.56
N GLU A 24 0.84 -8.62 0.23
CA GLU A 24 1.82 -9.46 0.95
C GLU A 24 1.88 -9.07 2.42
N PHE A 25 1.94 -7.77 2.73
CA PHE A 25 1.93 -7.31 4.13
C PHE A 25 0.63 -7.67 4.84
N VAL A 26 -0.52 -7.55 4.17
CA VAL A 26 -1.81 -7.96 4.76
C VAL A 26 -1.84 -9.46 5.06
N ASP A 27 -1.31 -10.30 4.16
CA ASP A 27 -1.18 -11.75 4.37
C ASP A 27 -0.24 -12.09 5.54
N ASP A 28 0.85 -11.32 5.68
CA ASP A 28 1.80 -11.41 6.81
C ASP A 28 1.25 -10.86 8.14
N GLY A 29 0.03 -10.29 8.14
CA GLY A 29 -0.64 -9.80 9.34
C GLY A 29 -0.46 -8.30 9.63
N LEU A 30 -0.30 -7.47 8.58
CA LEU A 30 -0.25 -6.03 8.69
C LEU A 30 -1.42 -5.48 9.50
N THR A 31 -1.10 -4.70 10.53
CA THR A 31 -2.13 -4.09 11.37
C THR A 31 -2.50 -2.68 10.94
N ARG A 32 -3.63 -2.20 11.47
CA ARG A 32 -4.07 -0.81 11.35
C ARG A 32 -2.96 0.19 11.72
N GLU A 33 -2.32 -0.03 12.86
CA GLU A 33 -1.29 0.88 13.39
C GLU A 33 -0.04 0.90 12.51
N GLU A 34 0.33 -0.24 11.92
CA GLU A 34 1.46 -0.34 10.98
C GLU A 34 1.17 0.36 9.68
N LEU A 35 -0.04 0.19 9.13
CA LEU A 35 -0.43 0.92 7.94
C LEU A 35 -0.44 2.44 8.19
N LEU A 36 -0.96 2.89 9.34
CA LEU A 36 -0.93 4.31 9.71
C LEU A 36 0.50 4.84 9.87
N ASP A 37 1.42 4.08 10.47
CA ASP A 37 2.82 4.48 10.59
C ASP A 37 3.52 4.52 9.21
N ASN A 38 3.23 3.57 8.32
CA ASN A 38 3.71 3.57 6.94
C ASN A 38 3.20 4.77 6.14
N ILE A 39 1.92 5.14 6.29
CA ILE A 39 1.33 6.35 5.70
C ILE A 39 2.03 7.59 6.24
N ARG A 40 2.28 7.67 7.55
CA ARG A 40 2.98 8.81 8.16
C ARG A 40 4.41 8.95 7.62
N LYS A 41 5.13 7.84 7.47
CA LYS A 41 6.51 7.81 6.97
C LYS A 41 6.62 8.08 5.47
N ASN A 42 5.69 7.57 4.67
CA ASN A 42 5.71 7.73 3.21
C ASN A 42 4.28 7.83 2.64
N PRO A 43 3.64 9.01 2.75
CA PRO A 43 2.25 9.22 2.36
C PRO A 43 2.02 9.10 0.86
N LYS A 44 3.03 9.39 0.03
CA LYS A 44 2.93 9.27 -1.44
C LYS A 44 2.77 7.82 -1.90
N THR A 45 3.34 6.88 -1.15
CA THR A 45 3.33 5.45 -1.48
C THR A 45 2.14 4.76 -0.83
N TRP A 46 1.95 5.00 0.47
CA TRP A 46 0.99 4.25 1.28
C TRP A 46 -0.35 4.96 1.46
N GLY A 47 -0.42 6.28 1.24
CA GLY A 47 -1.62 7.08 1.52
C GLY A 47 -2.87 6.63 0.78
N ARG A 48 -2.72 6.03 -0.40
CA ARG A 48 -3.84 5.45 -1.17
C ARG A 48 -4.50 4.26 -0.47
N PHE A 49 -3.82 3.63 0.49
CA PHE A 49 -4.38 2.50 1.24
C PHE A 49 -5.05 2.94 2.54
N ALA A 50 -5.12 4.25 2.82
CA ALA A 50 -5.75 4.78 4.04
C ALA A 50 -7.21 4.32 4.19
N GLU A 51 -7.92 4.08 3.09
CA GLU A 51 -9.30 3.55 3.09
C GLU A 51 -9.41 2.12 3.65
N PHE A 52 -8.32 1.35 3.65
CA PHE A 52 -8.29 -0.02 4.17
C PHE A 52 -7.91 -0.10 5.66
N VAL A 53 -7.51 1.02 6.28
CA VAL A 53 -7.10 1.09 7.70
C VAL A 53 -8.18 0.51 8.63
N GLU A 54 -9.46 0.73 8.34
CA GLU A 54 -10.55 0.20 9.16
C GLU A 54 -10.78 -1.31 8.99
N GLN A 55 -10.35 -1.88 7.85
CA GLN A 55 -10.49 -3.29 7.51
C GLN A 55 -9.36 -4.15 8.09
N LEU A 56 -8.24 -3.53 8.51
CA LEU A 56 -7.12 -4.22 9.13
C LEU A 56 -7.36 -4.49 10.62
N PRO A 57 -6.84 -5.61 11.16
CA PRO A 57 -6.87 -5.86 12.59
C PRO A 57 -6.10 -4.78 13.35
N SER A 58 -6.52 -4.50 14.58
CA SER A 58 -5.72 -3.69 15.50
C SER A 58 -4.73 -4.59 16.23
N LYS A 59 -3.52 -4.09 16.50
CA LYS A 59 -2.52 -4.74 17.36
C LYS A 59 -3.06 -5.16 18.74
N HIS A 60 -4.11 -4.49 19.19
CA HIS A 60 -4.71 -4.72 20.51
C HIS A 60 -5.91 -5.66 20.49
N GLN A 61 -6.34 -6.12 19.31
CA GLN A 61 -7.39 -7.12 19.17
C GLN A 61 -6.76 -8.39 18.56
N PRO A 62 -6.31 -9.35 19.39
CA PRO A 62 -5.97 -10.66 18.87
C PRO A 62 -7.23 -11.30 18.28
N HIS A 63 -7.06 -11.94 17.12
CA HIS A 63 -8.06 -12.83 16.52
C HIS A 63 -8.41 -13.98 17.46
#